data_AF-A0A6L3JPP8-F1
#
_entry.id   AF-A0A6L3JPP8-F1
#
_cell.length_a   1.000
_cell.length_b   1.000
_cell.length_c   1.000
_cell.angle_alpha   90.00
_cell.angle_beta   90.00
_cell.angle_gamma   90.00
#
_symmetry.space_group_name_H-M   'P 1'
#
loop_
_entity.id
_entity.type
_entity.pdbx_description
1 polymer ?
#
loop_
_entity_poly.entity_id
_entity_poly.type
_entity_poly.pdbx_seq_one_letter_code
_entity_poly.pdbx_strand_id
1 'polypeptide(L)'
;MKQAGCNEVDKSMNKMEEFNYTVEQFADLQLLRYKVYGFEELSLKQKELIYYLSQAALQGRDILFDQNGKYNLLIRKMLETVYTEYQGDRTDVNFVNLETYLKRIWFSNGIHHHYASDKFVPGFTPEFLRDALNSVDALKLPLGKGETVEELCEEVFPVIFDPEMMPKRVNQADGEDLVLTSAANYY
;
A
#
# COMPACT_ATOMS: atom_id res chain seq x y z
N MET A 1 17.70 71.96 4.51
CA MET A 1 16.25 72.23 4.61
C MET A 1 15.53 70.90 4.38
N LYS A 2 14.76 70.46 5.39
CA LYS A 2 13.74 69.38 5.42
C LYS A 2 14.13 67.90 5.15
N GLN A 3 13.96 67.13 6.24
CA GLN A 3 13.73 65.69 6.38
C GLN A 3 12.57 65.15 5.54
N ALA A 4 12.63 63.83 5.25
CA ALA A 4 11.61 62.78 5.43
C ALA A 4 11.89 61.67 4.41
N GLY A 5 11.91 60.37 4.70
CA GLY A 5 11.66 59.59 5.90
C GLY A 5 11.87 58.11 5.53
N CYS A 6 12.18 57.27 6.53
CA CYS A 6 12.17 55.82 6.42
C CYS A 6 10.88 55.34 5.74
N ASN A 7 10.99 54.40 4.81
CA ASN A 7 10.00 53.34 4.70
C ASN A 7 10.74 52.03 4.95
N GLU A 8 10.41 51.45 6.09
CA GLU A 8 10.87 50.16 6.57
C GLU A 8 10.66 49.12 5.48
N VAL A 9 11.71 48.34 5.22
CA VAL A 9 11.56 47.06 4.52
C VAL A 9 10.63 46.24 5.40
N ASP A 10 9.41 46.02 4.91
CA ASP A 10 8.41 45.19 5.56
C ASP A 10 9.00 43.80 5.79
N LYS A 11 9.45 43.57 7.03
CA LYS A 11 10.07 42.34 7.52
C LYS A 11 9.01 41.26 7.79
N SER A 12 7.89 41.26 7.08
CA SER A 12 6.82 40.26 7.22
C SER A 12 6.89 39.13 6.18
N MET A 13 7.89 39.09 5.29
CA MET A 13 8.15 37.92 4.42
C MET A 13 9.10 36.89 5.05
N ASN A 14 8.80 36.41 6.26
CA ASN A 14 9.54 35.26 6.79
C ASN A 14 8.69 34.37 7.68
N LYS A 15 7.79 33.64 7.02
CA LYS A 15 7.36 32.28 7.39
C LYS A 15 6.66 31.66 6.17
N MET A 16 7.43 31.36 5.12
CA MET A 16 7.04 30.20 4.30
C MET A 16 7.16 29.02 5.26
N GLU A 17 6.04 28.40 5.63
CA GLU A 17 6.10 27.09 6.26
C GLU A 17 6.92 26.18 5.33
N GLU A 18 8.04 25.70 5.84
CA GLU A 18 8.91 24.76 5.13
C GLU A 18 8.07 23.51 4.82
N PHE A 19 7.88 23.23 3.53
CA PHE A 19 7.06 22.10 3.13
C PHE A 19 7.84 20.81 3.42
N ASN A 20 7.41 20.07 4.44
CA ASN A 20 7.98 18.76 4.72
C ASN A 20 7.58 17.77 3.61
N TYR A 21 8.56 17.35 2.80
CA TYR A 21 8.37 16.38 1.71
C TYR A 21 8.29 14.93 2.20
N THR A 22 8.81 14.64 3.38
CA THR A 22 8.82 13.30 3.95
C THR A 22 7.52 13.03 4.70
N VAL A 23 6.89 11.89 4.42
CA VAL A 23 5.66 11.44 5.09
C VAL A 23 5.99 10.42 6.18
N GLU A 24 6.64 9.33 5.79
CA GLU A 24 6.96 8.20 6.67
C GLU A 24 8.12 7.38 6.06
N GLN A 25 8.79 6.60 6.89
CA GLN A 25 9.73 5.56 6.47
C GLN A 25 9.39 4.25 7.19
N PHE A 26 9.33 3.14 6.45
CA PHE A 26 9.06 1.80 6.98
C PHE A 26 9.78 0.75 6.12
N ALA A 27 10.27 -0.32 6.76
CA ALA A 27 11.15 -1.28 6.11
C ALA A 27 12.28 -0.57 5.34
N ASP A 28 12.42 -0.87 4.05
CA ASP A 28 13.37 -0.27 3.11
C ASP A 28 12.76 0.85 2.25
N LEU A 29 11.57 1.34 2.61
CA LEU A 29 10.77 2.28 1.81
C LEU A 29 10.62 3.63 2.51
N GLN A 30 10.78 4.72 1.74
CA GLN A 30 10.51 6.08 2.19
C GLN A 30 9.36 6.67 1.37
N LEU A 31 8.29 7.10 2.05
CA LEU A 31 7.15 7.74 1.44
C LEU A 31 7.34 9.26 1.41
N LEU A 32 7.27 9.82 0.21
CA LEU A 32 7.39 11.26 -0.05
C LEU A 32 6.06 11.82 -0.58
N ARG A 33 5.88 13.13 -0.47
CA ARG A 33 4.77 13.88 -1.08
C ARG A 33 5.28 15.05 -1.90
N TYR A 34 4.53 15.43 -2.94
CA TYR A 34 4.90 16.52 -3.86
C TYR A 34 3.84 17.62 -3.88
N LYS A 35 4.27 18.85 -4.24
CA LYS A 35 3.35 19.96 -4.54
C LYS A 35 2.97 19.94 -6.01
N VAL A 36 1.72 20.31 -6.29
CA VAL A 36 1.25 20.55 -7.66
C VAL A 36 1.24 22.06 -7.90
N TYR A 37 2.41 22.62 -8.24
CA TYR A 37 2.53 24.05 -8.51
C TYR A 37 1.71 24.47 -9.74
N GLY A 38 1.07 25.63 -9.70
CA GLY A 38 0.31 26.14 -10.83
C GLY A 38 -1.13 25.64 -10.91
N PHE A 39 -1.56 24.79 -9.95
CA PHE A 39 -2.90 24.19 -9.98
C PHE A 39 -3.98 25.23 -9.68
N GLU A 40 -3.73 26.13 -8.72
CA GLU A 40 -4.68 27.15 -8.28
C GLU A 40 -4.99 28.17 -9.37
N GLU A 41 -4.04 28.42 -10.27
CA GLU A 41 -4.13 29.38 -11.39
C GLU A 41 -4.94 28.83 -12.58
N LEU A 42 -5.22 27.53 -12.60
CA LEU A 42 -6.01 26.90 -13.66
C LEU A 42 -7.47 27.39 -13.64
N SER A 43 -8.04 27.54 -14.85
CA SER A 43 -9.47 27.78 -15.01
C SER A 43 -10.29 26.63 -14.41
N LEU A 44 -11.54 26.91 -14.02
CA LEU A 44 -12.44 25.88 -13.48
C LEU A 44 -12.56 24.67 -14.43
N LYS A 45 -12.71 24.91 -15.74
CA LYS A 45 -12.84 23.85 -16.74
C LYS A 45 -11.59 22.96 -16.83
N GLN A 46 -10.39 23.52 -16.64
CA GLN A 46 -9.15 22.73 -16.59
C GLN A 46 -9.07 21.91 -15.30
N LYS A 47 -9.49 22.47 -14.16
CA LYS A 47 -9.55 21.74 -12.88
C LYS A 47 -10.55 20.59 -12.93
N GLU A 48 -11.72 20.79 -13.54
CA GLU A 48 -12.71 19.72 -13.77
C GLU A 48 -12.13 18.61 -14.66
N LEU A 49 -11.44 18.95 -15.75
CA LEU A 49 -10.77 17.97 -16.60
C LEU A 49 -9.73 17.16 -15.81
N ILE A 50 -8.86 17.83 -15.05
CA ILE A 50 -7.85 17.16 -14.21
C ILE A 50 -8.51 16.27 -13.17
N TYR A 51 -9.56 16.76 -12.52
CA TYR A 51 -10.32 15.98 -11.55
C TYR A 51 -10.83 14.68 -12.17
N TYR A 52 -11.54 14.75 -13.31
CA TYR A 52 -12.05 13.53 -13.95
C TYR A 52 -10.96 12.58 -14.42
N LEU A 53 -9.84 13.09 -14.96
CA LEU A 53 -8.70 12.26 -15.34
C LEU A 53 -8.06 11.58 -14.11
N SER A 54 -7.92 12.30 -13.00
CA SER A 54 -7.39 11.73 -11.75
C SER A 54 -8.32 10.65 -11.19
N GLN A 55 -9.64 10.85 -11.22
CA GLN A 55 -10.60 9.83 -10.81
C GLN A 55 -10.46 8.59 -11.69
N ALA A 56 -10.39 8.75 -13.01
CA ALA A 56 -10.18 7.63 -13.93
C ALA A 56 -8.88 6.87 -13.65
N ALA A 57 -7.78 7.57 -13.36
CA ALA A 57 -6.50 6.96 -13.00
C ALA A 57 -6.58 6.15 -11.69
N LEU A 58 -7.25 6.67 -10.66
CA LEU A 58 -7.38 6.01 -9.36
C LEU A 58 -8.20 4.72 -9.41
N GLN A 59 -9.21 4.64 -10.30
CA GLN A 59 -10.04 3.43 -10.46
C GLN A 59 -9.24 2.23 -11.00
N GLY A 60 -8.06 2.45 -11.58
CA GLY A 60 -7.20 1.38 -12.11
C GLY A 60 -6.40 0.61 -11.06
N ARG A 61 -6.42 1.03 -9.79
CA ARG A 61 -5.56 0.44 -8.74
C ARG A 61 -5.74 -1.07 -8.61
N ASP A 62 -6.98 -1.54 -8.48
CA ASP A 62 -7.24 -2.95 -8.20
C ASP A 62 -6.93 -3.86 -9.41
N ILE A 63 -6.91 -3.30 -10.64
CA ILE A 63 -6.47 -4.01 -11.84
C ILE A 63 -4.99 -4.41 -11.70
N LEU A 64 -4.13 -3.49 -11.25
CA LEU A 64 -2.70 -3.77 -11.09
C LEU A 64 -2.43 -4.78 -9.97
N PHE A 65 -3.19 -4.74 -8.88
CA PHE A 65 -3.08 -5.74 -7.82
C PHE A 65 -3.35 -7.14 -8.36
N ASP A 66 -4.44 -7.30 -9.11
CA ASP A 66 -4.82 -8.59 -9.70
C ASP A 66 -3.79 -9.08 -10.72
N GLN A 67 -3.33 -8.20 -11.62
CA GLN A 67 -2.27 -8.49 -12.60
C GLN A 67 -0.96 -8.95 -11.94
N ASN A 68 -0.60 -8.40 -10.78
CA ASN A 68 0.62 -8.78 -10.07
C ASN A 68 0.51 -10.12 -9.33
N GLY A 69 -0.68 -10.74 -9.28
CA GLY A 69 -0.89 -12.04 -8.66
C GLY A 69 -2.33 -12.27 -8.22
N LYS A 70 -2.87 -13.44 -8.56
CA LYS A 70 -4.29 -13.80 -8.37
C LYS A 70 -4.80 -13.71 -6.93
N TYR A 71 -3.92 -13.84 -5.93
CA TYR A 71 -4.28 -13.74 -4.52
C TYR A 71 -4.15 -12.34 -3.93
N ASN A 72 -3.57 -11.38 -4.65
CA ASN A 72 -3.20 -10.07 -4.08
C ASN A 72 -4.41 -9.28 -3.58
N LEU A 73 -5.53 -9.29 -4.31
CA LEU A 73 -6.75 -8.61 -3.87
C LEU A 73 -7.34 -9.26 -2.61
N LEU A 74 -7.31 -10.59 -2.53
CA LEU A 74 -7.79 -11.35 -1.38
C LEU A 74 -6.94 -11.07 -0.14
N ILE A 75 -5.62 -11.23 -0.27
CA ILE A 75 -4.64 -10.96 0.80
C ILE A 75 -4.75 -9.51 1.28
N ARG A 76 -4.76 -8.55 0.35
CA ARG A 76 -4.85 -7.13 0.71
C ARG A 76 -6.12 -6.85 1.50
N LYS A 77 -7.29 -7.26 1.00
CA LYS A 77 -8.59 -6.98 1.66
C LYS A 77 -8.66 -7.65 3.03
N MET A 78 -8.20 -8.89 3.14
CA MET A 78 -8.13 -9.63 4.40
C MET A 78 -7.30 -8.88 5.45
N LEU A 79 -6.09 -8.44 5.08
CA LEU A 79 -5.19 -7.69 5.97
C LEU A 79 -5.70 -6.28 6.27
N GLU A 80 -6.31 -5.60 5.29
CA GLU A 80 -6.96 -4.29 5.47
C GLU A 80 -8.09 -4.39 6.51
N THR A 81 -8.95 -5.40 6.43
CA THR A 81 -10.02 -5.63 7.40
C THR A 81 -9.45 -5.85 8.80
N VAL A 82 -8.42 -6.70 8.95
CA VAL A 82 -7.73 -6.86 10.24
C VAL A 82 -7.16 -5.51 10.71
N TYR A 83 -6.43 -4.79 9.87
CA TYR A 83 -5.82 -3.52 10.23
C TYR A 83 -6.84 -2.47 10.72
N THR A 84 -8.01 -2.37 10.09
CA THR A 84 -9.02 -1.37 10.46
C THR A 84 -9.87 -1.79 11.64
N GLU A 85 -10.14 -3.09 11.82
CA GLU A 85 -11.12 -3.59 12.78
C GLU A 85 -10.49 -4.18 14.05
N TYR A 86 -9.19 -4.50 14.05
CA TYR A 86 -8.52 -5.14 15.19
C TYR A 86 -8.58 -4.26 16.45
N GLN A 87 -9.15 -4.83 17.52
CA GLN A 87 -9.31 -4.20 18.84
C GLN A 87 -8.29 -4.69 19.88
N GLY A 88 -7.37 -5.56 19.49
CA GLY A 88 -6.29 -6.04 20.35
C GLY A 88 -5.18 -5.00 20.54
N ASP A 89 -4.09 -5.43 21.18
CA ASP A 89 -2.94 -4.55 21.42
C ASP A 89 -2.19 -4.26 20.12
N ARG A 90 -2.26 -3.00 19.65
CA ARG A 90 -1.59 -2.55 18.43
C ARG A 90 -0.09 -2.25 18.65
N THR A 91 0.38 -2.35 19.88
CA THR A 91 1.81 -2.30 20.21
C THR A 91 2.46 -3.68 20.25
N ASP A 92 1.66 -4.76 20.12
CA ASP A 92 2.17 -6.12 19.96
C ASP A 92 3.06 -6.22 18.72
N VAL A 93 4.17 -6.95 18.86
CA VAL A 93 5.18 -7.09 17.81
C VAL A 93 4.61 -7.71 16.53
N ASN A 94 3.66 -8.65 16.63
CA ASN A 94 3.02 -9.24 15.46
C ASN A 94 2.12 -8.22 14.76
N PHE A 95 1.38 -7.40 15.51
CA PHE A 95 0.55 -6.36 14.91
C PHE A 95 1.40 -5.30 14.19
N VAL A 96 2.50 -4.85 14.81
CA VAL A 96 3.44 -3.91 14.19
C VAL A 96 4.06 -4.50 12.91
N ASN A 97 4.39 -5.78 12.92
CA ASN A 97 4.91 -6.46 11.73
C ASN A 97 3.84 -6.69 10.65
N LEU A 98 2.57 -6.93 11.04
CA LEU A 98 1.43 -6.99 10.11
C LEU A 98 1.22 -5.64 9.45
N GLU A 99 1.23 -4.54 10.22
CA GLU A 99 1.12 -3.20 9.68
C GLU A 99 2.26 -2.91 8.69
N THR A 100 3.49 -3.23 9.06
CA THR A 100 4.65 -3.06 8.17
C THR A 100 4.50 -3.88 6.88
N TYR A 101 4.05 -5.13 6.98
CA TYR A 101 3.81 -6.00 5.83
C TYR A 101 2.71 -5.45 4.92
N LEU A 102 1.59 -4.99 5.49
CA LEU A 102 0.50 -4.37 4.74
C LEU A 102 0.93 -3.08 4.03
N LYS A 103 1.74 -2.23 4.69
CA LYS A 103 2.33 -1.04 4.06
C LYS A 103 3.21 -1.39 2.86
N ARG A 104 4.01 -2.47 2.94
CA ARG A 104 4.81 -2.96 1.81
C ARG A 104 3.93 -3.47 0.66
N ILE A 105 2.80 -4.13 0.97
CA ILE A 105 1.81 -4.56 -0.03
C ILE A 105 1.17 -3.36 -0.75
N TRP A 106 0.77 -2.33 0.01
CA TRP A 106 0.22 -1.09 -0.58
C TRP A 106 1.23 -0.40 -1.49
N PHE A 107 2.48 -0.32 -1.06
CA PHE A 107 3.54 0.30 -1.85
C PHE A 107 3.85 -0.48 -3.14
N SER A 108 3.86 -1.81 -3.06
CA SER A 108 4.33 -2.68 -4.15
C SER A 108 3.21 -3.20 -5.07
N ASN A 109 1.95 -2.89 -4.75
CA ASN A 109 0.77 -3.39 -5.45
C ASN A 109 0.69 -4.93 -5.49
N GLY A 110 1.09 -5.58 -4.40
CA GLY A 110 1.13 -7.05 -4.27
C GLY A 110 2.10 -7.52 -3.18
N ILE A 111 2.21 -8.84 -2.99
CA ILE A 111 3.04 -9.46 -1.93
C ILE A 111 4.53 -9.61 -2.27
N HIS A 112 4.98 -8.99 -3.37
CA HIS A 112 6.36 -9.08 -3.85
C HIS A 112 7.02 -7.72 -3.86
N HIS A 113 8.34 -7.71 -3.68
CA HIS A 113 9.16 -6.51 -3.71
C HIS A 113 9.05 -5.82 -5.07
N HIS A 114 8.64 -4.55 -5.09
CA HIS A 114 8.41 -3.79 -6.33
C HIS A 114 9.59 -3.80 -7.31
N TYR A 115 10.83 -3.75 -6.81
CA TYR A 115 12.08 -3.83 -7.59
C TYR A 115 12.59 -5.26 -7.80
N ALA A 116 13.05 -5.95 -6.74
CA ALA A 116 13.66 -7.27 -6.82
C ALA A 116 12.69 -8.41 -7.23
N SER A 117 11.38 -8.18 -7.16
CA SER A 117 10.32 -9.15 -7.43
C SER A 117 10.25 -10.36 -6.49
N ASP A 118 11.13 -10.46 -5.49
CA ASP A 118 11.07 -11.50 -4.46
C ASP A 118 9.86 -11.32 -3.54
N LYS A 119 9.28 -12.43 -3.09
CA LYS A 119 8.15 -12.42 -2.17
C LYS A 119 8.55 -11.85 -0.81
N PHE A 120 7.66 -11.10 -0.19
CA PHE A 120 7.87 -10.63 1.17
C PHE A 120 7.76 -11.77 2.18
N VAL A 121 8.70 -11.80 3.12
CA VAL A 121 8.60 -12.65 4.31
C VAL A 121 7.81 -11.89 5.39
N PRO A 122 6.69 -12.44 5.90
CA PRO A 122 5.94 -11.82 6.99
C PRO A 122 6.74 -11.87 8.30
N GLY A 123 6.68 -10.80 9.09
CA GLY A 123 7.34 -10.71 10.41
C GLY A 123 6.44 -11.12 11.58
N PHE A 124 5.27 -11.68 11.31
CA PHE A 124 4.28 -12.11 12.29
C PHE A 124 3.97 -13.58 12.09
N THR A 125 3.37 -14.24 13.08
CA THR A 125 3.09 -15.68 12.98
C THR A 125 1.75 -15.98 12.30
N PRO A 126 1.61 -17.17 11.67
CA PRO A 126 0.32 -17.65 11.18
C PRO A 126 -0.76 -17.71 12.27
N GLU A 127 -0.39 -18.12 13.49
CA GLU A 127 -1.30 -18.22 14.62
C GLU A 127 -1.88 -16.85 14.98
N PHE A 128 -1.03 -15.82 15.06
CA PHE A 128 -1.47 -14.46 15.30
C PHE A 128 -2.44 -13.98 14.22
N LEU A 129 -2.11 -14.20 12.94
CA LEU A 129 -2.99 -13.75 11.85
C LEU A 129 -4.34 -14.48 11.90
N ARG A 130 -4.34 -15.79 12.19
CA ARG A 130 -5.58 -16.58 12.33
C ARG A 130 -6.44 -16.03 13.47
N ASP A 131 -5.85 -15.78 14.63
CA ASP A 131 -6.57 -15.22 15.78
C ASP A 131 -7.12 -13.83 15.48
N ALA A 132 -6.32 -12.98 14.81
CA ALA A 132 -6.74 -11.65 14.39
C ALA A 132 -7.92 -11.70 13.41
N LEU A 133 -7.92 -12.64 12.46
CA LEU A 133 -9.02 -12.86 11.51
C LEU A 133 -10.30 -13.34 12.20
N ASN A 134 -10.18 -14.23 13.19
CA ASN A 134 -11.33 -14.68 13.98
C ASN A 134 -11.87 -13.61 14.93
N SER A 135 -11.07 -12.58 15.24
CA SER A 135 -11.47 -11.48 16.12
C SER A 135 -12.30 -10.39 15.45
N VAL A 136 -12.33 -10.35 14.11
CA VAL A 136 -13.05 -9.31 13.34
C VAL A 136 -14.39 -9.83 12.81
N ASP A 137 -15.28 -8.91 12.41
CA ASP A 137 -16.55 -9.28 11.80
C ASP A 137 -16.34 -10.01 10.46
N ALA A 138 -16.72 -11.28 10.41
CA ALA A 138 -16.60 -12.12 9.23
C ALA A 138 -17.32 -11.53 7.99
N LEU A 139 -18.37 -10.72 8.18
CA LEU A 139 -19.07 -10.05 7.07
C LEU A 139 -18.22 -8.97 6.38
N LYS A 140 -17.13 -8.52 7.02
CA LYS A 140 -16.17 -7.56 6.46
C LYS A 140 -14.96 -8.24 5.83
N LEU A 141 -14.79 -9.55 6.02
CA LEU A 141 -13.73 -10.32 5.38
C LEU A 141 -14.10 -10.63 3.92
N PRO A 142 -13.11 -10.81 3.04
CA PRO A 142 -13.35 -11.11 1.63
C PRO A 142 -13.73 -12.58 1.40
N LEU A 143 -14.68 -13.09 2.17
CA LEU A 143 -15.11 -14.49 2.13
C LEU A 143 -15.92 -14.80 0.87
N GLY A 144 -15.65 -15.96 0.28
CA GLY A 144 -16.49 -16.60 -0.73
C GLY A 144 -17.87 -16.97 -0.21
N LYS A 145 -18.76 -17.38 -1.11
CA LYS A 145 -20.14 -17.73 -0.75
C LYS A 145 -20.16 -18.99 0.14
N GLY A 146 -20.47 -18.79 1.42
CA GLY A 146 -20.50 -19.87 2.41
C GLY A 146 -19.13 -20.31 2.90
N GLU A 147 -18.07 -19.59 2.50
CA GLU A 147 -16.71 -19.82 2.96
C GLU A 147 -16.55 -19.36 4.41
N THR A 148 -15.82 -20.16 5.18
CA THR A 148 -15.47 -19.90 6.56
C THR A 148 -14.12 -19.18 6.66
N VAL A 149 -13.85 -18.56 7.81
CA VAL A 149 -12.54 -17.94 8.07
C VAL A 149 -11.41 -18.97 8.02
N GLU A 150 -11.65 -20.22 8.44
CA GLU A 150 -10.63 -21.26 8.38
C GLU A 150 -10.32 -21.66 6.94
N GLU A 151 -11.32 -21.82 6.07
CA GLU A 151 -11.11 -22.12 4.64
C GLU A 151 -10.33 -20.99 3.94
N LEU A 152 -10.63 -19.72 4.27
CA LEU A 152 -9.83 -18.59 3.81
C LEU A 152 -8.37 -18.69 4.27
N CYS A 153 -8.14 -19.08 5.53
CA CYS A 153 -6.79 -19.27 6.06
C CYS A 153 -6.06 -20.41 5.33
N GLU A 154 -6.72 -21.55 5.11
CA GLU A 154 -6.16 -22.69 4.40
C GLU A 154 -5.75 -22.35 2.96
N GLU A 155 -6.55 -21.51 2.26
CA GLU A 155 -6.22 -21.03 0.92
C GLU A 155 -5.04 -20.05 0.92
N VAL A 156 -5.05 -19.07 1.82
CA VAL A 156 -4.19 -17.88 1.71
C VAL A 156 -2.87 -18.03 2.48
N PHE A 157 -2.86 -18.77 3.59
CA PHE A 157 -1.67 -18.84 4.45
C PHE A 157 -0.46 -19.47 3.75
N PRO A 158 -0.58 -20.54 2.95
CA PRO A 158 0.55 -21.05 2.17
C PRO A 158 1.17 -19.97 1.29
N VAL A 159 0.33 -19.15 0.62
CA VAL A 159 0.80 -18.07 -0.25
C VAL A 159 1.59 -17.02 0.54
N ILE A 160 1.18 -16.68 1.76
CA ILE A 160 1.85 -15.68 2.60
C ILE A 160 3.11 -16.25 3.27
N PHE A 161 3.05 -17.46 3.83
CA PHE A 161 4.04 -17.96 4.79
C PHE A 161 4.99 -19.02 4.23
N ASP A 162 4.62 -19.77 3.19
CA ASP A 162 5.54 -20.76 2.58
C ASP A 162 6.49 -20.05 1.62
N PRO A 163 7.80 -19.91 1.91
CA PRO A 163 8.72 -19.18 1.04
C PRO A 163 8.84 -19.75 -0.37
N GLU A 164 8.54 -21.04 -0.56
CA GLU A 164 8.64 -21.71 -1.86
C GLU A 164 7.39 -21.51 -2.73
N MET A 165 6.27 -21.08 -2.14
CA MET A 165 5.05 -20.81 -2.88
C MET A 165 5.11 -19.42 -3.51
N MET A 166 5.10 -19.33 -4.85
CA MET A 166 5.10 -18.04 -5.57
C MET A 166 6.29 -17.12 -5.16
N PRO A 167 7.54 -17.61 -5.16
CA PRO A 167 8.68 -16.91 -4.57
C PRO A 167 9.05 -15.61 -5.31
N LYS A 168 8.70 -15.51 -6.60
CA LYS A 168 8.97 -14.33 -7.43
C LYS A 168 7.74 -13.89 -8.21
N ARG A 169 7.51 -12.57 -8.27
CA ARG A 169 6.48 -11.98 -9.16
C ARG A 169 6.81 -12.22 -10.62
N VAL A 170 8.07 -11.97 -10.98
CA VAL A 170 8.59 -12.13 -12.33
C VAL A 170 9.90 -12.92 -12.21
N ASN A 171 9.93 -14.12 -12.78
CA ASN A 171 11.13 -14.92 -12.88
C ASN A 171 11.85 -14.66 -14.21
N GLN A 172 13.17 -14.74 -14.18
CA GLN A 172 14.06 -14.57 -15.34
C GLN A 172 15.20 -15.60 -15.33
N ALA A 173 15.08 -16.67 -14.55
CA ALA A 173 16.11 -17.70 -14.46
C ALA A 173 16.12 -18.61 -15.70
N ASP A 174 17.33 -18.86 -16.24
CA ASP A 174 17.52 -19.77 -17.36
C ASP A 174 17.20 -21.22 -16.95
N GLY A 175 16.51 -21.95 -17.82
CA GLY A 175 16.18 -23.36 -17.61
C GLY A 175 14.90 -23.62 -16.80
N GLU A 176 14.19 -22.57 -16.40
CA GLU A 176 12.90 -22.65 -15.72
C GLU A 176 11.74 -22.27 -16.66
N ASP A 177 10.55 -22.79 -16.38
CA ASP A 177 9.33 -22.34 -17.06
C ASP A 177 8.92 -20.98 -16.48
N LEU A 178 9.26 -19.89 -17.18
CA LEU A 178 9.03 -18.53 -16.70
C LEU A 178 7.54 -18.18 -16.53
N VAL A 179 6.64 -18.86 -17.24
CA VAL A 179 5.20 -18.67 -17.11
C VAL A 179 4.73 -19.29 -15.80
N LEU A 180 5.10 -20.55 -15.55
CA LEU A 180 4.67 -21.25 -14.33
C LEU A 180 5.38 -20.77 -13.05
N THR A 181 6.62 -20.28 -13.17
CA THR A 181 7.45 -19.88 -12.02
C THR A 181 7.34 -18.40 -11.66
N SER A 182 6.58 -17.62 -12.43
CA SER A 182 6.26 -16.23 -12.13
C SER A 182 4.88 -16.13 -11.50
N ALA A 183 4.79 -15.43 -10.37
CA ALA A 183 3.54 -15.28 -9.62
C ALA A 183 2.56 -14.28 -10.24
N ALA A 184 2.98 -13.50 -11.24
CA ALA A 184 2.12 -12.56 -11.95
C ALA A 184 0.96 -13.27 -12.68
N ASN A 185 -0.19 -12.61 -12.73
CA ASN A 185 -1.45 -13.20 -13.18
C ASN A 185 -1.76 -12.85 -14.65
N TYR A 186 -0.81 -13.10 -15.56
CA TYR A 186 -0.97 -12.79 -16.98
C TYR A 186 -1.34 -14.01 -17.84
N TYR A 187 -1.34 -15.21 -17.25
CA TYR A 187 -1.46 -16.51 -17.91
C TYR A 187 -2.24 -17.51 -17.05
#